data_AF-A0A538RRH1-F1
#
_entry.id   AF-A0A538RRH1-F1
#
_cell.length_a   1.000
_cell.length_b   1.000
_cell.length_c   1.000
_cell.angle_alpha   90.00
_cell.angle_beta   90.00
_cell.angle_gamma   90.00
#
_symmetry.space_group_name_H-M   'P 1'
#
loop_
_entity.id
_entity.type
_entity.pdbx_description
1 polymer ?
#
loop_
_entity_poly.entity_id
_entity_poly.type
_entity_poly.pdbx_seq_one_letter_code
_entity_poly.pdbx_strand_id
1 'polypeptide(L)'
;MIESDAFIQALQDIGVDFFTGVPDSILAGIIAELMERRLYTPAVREDEAVAMAAGAYMSGKIPAVLMQNSGLGTSLNTLISLNMIYCQPCILIVSWRGYQGRTLSEKTAIDDLKWLAETFMKQRIPVALLITKGVVKGLHP
;
A
#
# COMPACT_ATOMS: atom_id res chain seq x y z
N MET A 1 -0.53 -14.50 -12.02
CA MET A 1 -1.30 -13.51 -11.23
C MET A 1 -1.12 -13.85 -9.78
N ILE A 2 -0.73 -12.89 -8.93
CA ILE A 2 -0.45 -13.17 -7.52
C ILE A 2 -1.79 -13.24 -6.78
N GLU A 3 -2.03 -14.31 -6.03
CA GLU A 3 -3.22 -14.44 -5.19
C GLU A 3 -3.11 -13.47 -3.99
N SER A 4 -4.24 -12.88 -3.56
CA SER A 4 -4.26 -11.89 -2.48
C SER A 4 -3.61 -12.41 -1.19
N ASP A 5 -3.87 -13.68 -0.87
CA ASP A 5 -3.27 -14.43 0.24
C ASP A 5 -1.73 -14.44 0.17
N ALA A 6 -1.17 -14.81 -0.97
CA ALA A 6 0.28 -14.87 -1.18
C ALA A 6 0.92 -13.48 -1.14
N PHE A 7 0.23 -12.46 -1.65
CA PHE A 7 0.70 -11.07 -1.57
C PHE A 7 0.75 -10.56 -0.12
N ILE A 8 -0.30 -10.82 0.66
CA ILE A 8 -0.36 -10.42 2.07
C ILE A 8 0.66 -11.21 2.88
N GLN A 9 0.82 -12.51 2.62
CA GLN A 9 1.82 -13.33 3.27
C GLN A 9 3.23 -12.77 3.03
N ALA A 10 3.56 -12.40 1.78
CA ALA A 10 4.85 -11.78 1.47
C ALA A 10 5.08 -10.45 2.22
N LEU A 11 4.03 -9.64 2.45
CA LEU A 11 4.12 -8.44 3.27
C LEU A 11 4.33 -8.77 4.76
N GLN A 12 3.65 -9.78 5.28
CA GLN A 12 3.85 -10.25 6.66
C GLN A 12 5.25 -10.85 6.87
N ASP A 13 5.79 -11.56 5.87
CA ASP A 13 7.12 -12.15 5.92
C ASP A 13 8.24 -11.10 6.02
N ILE A 14 8.01 -9.89 5.50
CA ILE A 14 8.91 -8.73 5.68
C ILE A 14 8.57 -7.88 6.91
N GLY A 15 7.63 -8.31 7.74
CA GLY A 15 7.29 -7.74 9.04
C GLY A 15 6.09 -6.79 9.06
N VAL A 16 5.36 -6.59 7.96
CA VAL A 16 4.17 -5.72 7.93
C VAL A 16 3.06 -6.36 8.75
N ASP A 17 2.57 -5.63 9.77
CA ASP A 17 1.64 -6.17 10.75
C ASP A 17 0.49 -5.22 11.10
N PHE A 18 0.34 -4.12 10.35
CA PHE A 18 -0.81 -3.22 10.43
C PHE A 18 -1.22 -2.73 9.04
N PHE A 19 -2.51 -2.84 8.72
CA PHE A 19 -3.03 -2.41 7.42
C PHE A 19 -4.21 -1.47 7.62
N THR A 20 -4.23 -0.36 6.88
CA THR A 20 -5.33 0.61 6.89
C THR A 20 -5.55 1.15 5.48
N GLY A 21 -6.66 1.82 5.25
CA GLY A 21 -6.99 2.35 3.92
C GLY A 21 -8.47 2.66 3.78
N VAL A 22 -8.84 3.06 2.58
CA VAL A 22 -10.24 3.27 2.18
C VAL A 22 -10.70 2.15 1.23
N PRO A 23 -12.01 1.92 1.08
CA PRO A 23 -12.52 0.98 0.08
C PRO A 23 -12.06 1.33 -1.34
N ASP A 24 -11.52 0.35 -2.06
CA ASP A 24 -11.08 0.51 -3.45
C ASP A 24 -11.39 -0.75 -4.27
N SER A 25 -12.00 -0.58 -5.44
CA SER A 25 -12.43 -1.69 -6.31
C SER A 25 -11.29 -2.41 -7.02
N ILE A 26 -10.07 -1.86 -7.05
CA ILE A 26 -8.85 -2.51 -7.56
C ILE A 26 -8.07 -3.19 -6.42
N LEU A 27 -8.31 -2.82 -5.17
CA LEU A 27 -7.70 -3.46 -4.00
C LEU A 27 -8.69 -4.37 -3.25
N ALA A 28 -9.92 -4.52 -3.73
CA ALA A 28 -11.00 -5.23 -3.04
C ALA A 28 -10.63 -6.65 -2.60
N GLY A 29 -9.93 -7.42 -3.45
CA GLY A 29 -9.46 -8.77 -3.09
C GLY A 29 -8.45 -8.77 -1.93
N ILE A 30 -7.53 -7.80 -1.90
CA ILE A 30 -6.55 -7.65 -0.82
C ILE A 30 -7.24 -7.19 0.46
N ILE A 31 -8.15 -6.22 0.36
CA ILE A 31 -8.90 -5.70 1.51
C ILE A 31 -9.74 -6.82 2.14
N ALA A 32 -10.46 -7.61 1.32
CA ALA A 32 -11.27 -8.72 1.81
C ALA A 32 -10.42 -9.75 2.57
N GLU A 33 -9.28 -10.15 2.01
CA GLU A 33 -8.36 -11.10 2.66
C GLU A 33 -7.77 -10.53 3.97
N LEU A 34 -7.39 -9.25 4.00
CA LEU A 34 -6.92 -8.60 5.23
C LEU A 34 -8.02 -8.49 6.30
N MET A 35 -9.28 -8.33 5.90
CA MET A 35 -10.43 -8.33 6.81
C MET A 35 -10.66 -9.72 7.41
N GLU A 36 -10.61 -10.77 6.59
CA GLU A 36 -10.69 -12.18 7.06
C GLU A 36 -9.56 -12.48 8.07
N ARG A 37 -8.34 -12.01 7.79
CA ARG A 37 -7.18 -12.13 8.69
C ARG A 37 -7.23 -11.22 9.92
N ARG A 38 -8.21 -10.30 10.00
CA ARG A 38 -8.35 -9.28 11.06
C ARG A 38 -7.12 -8.37 11.21
N LEU A 39 -6.46 -8.07 10.10
CA LEU A 39 -5.29 -7.18 10.03
C LEU A 39 -5.62 -5.79 9.47
N TYR A 40 -6.83 -5.62 8.91
CA TYR A 40 -7.29 -4.37 8.31
C TYR A 40 -8.08 -3.50 9.27
N THR A 41 -7.66 -2.26 9.46
CA THR A 41 -8.44 -1.22 10.15
C THR A 41 -8.89 -0.17 9.12
N PRO A 42 -10.19 -0.15 8.74
CA PRO A 42 -10.67 0.77 7.71
C PRO A 42 -10.59 2.23 8.18
N ALA A 43 -10.28 3.13 7.26
CA ALA A 43 -10.34 4.57 7.41
C ALA A 43 -11.46 5.16 6.56
N VAL A 44 -11.97 6.33 6.94
CA VAL A 44 -13.03 7.02 6.20
C VAL A 44 -12.45 7.85 5.05
N ARG A 45 -11.18 8.25 5.17
CA ARG A 45 -10.45 9.05 4.19
C ARG A 45 -8.99 8.59 4.06
N GLU A 46 -8.37 8.86 2.92
CA GLU A 46 -6.99 8.45 2.65
C GLU A 46 -5.96 9.17 3.54
N ASP A 47 -6.20 10.44 3.84
CA ASP A 47 -5.37 11.23 4.75
C ASP A 47 -5.45 10.72 6.20
N GLU A 48 -6.62 10.29 6.64
CA GLU A 48 -6.81 9.60 7.92
C GLU A 48 -6.09 8.25 7.96
N ALA A 49 -6.14 7.47 6.88
CA ALA A 49 -5.41 6.21 6.79
C ALA A 49 -3.90 6.41 6.95
N VAL A 50 -3.35 7.48 6.36
CA VAL A 50 -1.94 7.87 6.55
C VAL A 50 -1.65 8.24 8.01
N ALA A 51 -2.53 9.02 8.64
CA ALA A 51 -2.38 9.38 10.06
C ALA A 51 -2.47 8.17 10.99
N MET A 52 -3.37 7.23 10.71
CA MET A 52 -3.49 5.95 11.43
C MET A 52 -2.21 5.11 11.28
N ALA A 53 -1.63 5.06 10.08
CA ALA A 53 -0.36 4.38 9.86
C ALA A 53 0.78 5.02 10.68
N ALA A 54 0.84 6.35 10.74
CA ALA A 54 1.82 7.03 11.61
C ALA A 54 1.63 6.63 13.08
N GLY A 55 0.39 6.64 13.59
CA GLY A 55 0.10 6.18 14.95
C GLY A 55 0.46 4.70 15.18
N ALA A 56 0.18 3.83 14.23
CA ALA A 56 0.57 2.43 14.30
C ALA A 56 2.09 2.27 14.38
N TYR A 57 2.86 2.99 13.55
CA TYR A 57 4.31 2.97 13.61
C TYR A 57 4.85 3.44 14.97
N MET A 58 4.27 4.51 15.54
CA MET A 58 4.62 4.97 16.90
C MET A 58 4.37 3.91 17.98
N SER A 59 3.43 2.98 17.74
CA SER A 59 3.16 1.84 18.62
C SER A 59 4.09 0.63 18.39
N GLY A 60 5.08 0.75 17.50
CA GLY A 60 6.04 -0.30 17.18
C GLY A 60 5.61 -1.24 16.05
N LYS A 61 4.62 -0.84 15.25
CA LYS A 61 4.13 -1.61 14.09
C LYS A 61 4.85 -1.23 12.81
N ILE A 62 4.74 -2.09 11.79
CA ILE A 62 5.17 -1.80 10.42
C ILE A 62 3.90 -1.64 9.57
N PRO A 63 3.45 -0.40 9.30
CA PRO A 63 2.16 -0.16 8.69
C PRO A 63 2.19 -0.13 7.16
N ALA A 64 1.10 -0.60 6.55
CA ALA A 64 0.79 -0.42 5.14
C ALA A 64 -0.56 0.32 4.95
N VAL A 65 -0.59 1.25 4.00
CA VAL A 65 -1.77 2.03 3.63
C VAL A 65 -2.21 1.65 2.23
N LEU A 66 -3.47 1.24 2.10
CA LEU A 66 -4.12 0.89 0.84
C LEU A 66 -4.98 2.07 0.37
N MET A 67 -4.71 2.58 -0.83
CA MET A 67 -5.46 3.70 -1.41
C MET A 67 -5.39 3.69 -2.94
N GLN A 68 -6.14 4.57 -3.62
CA GLN A 68 -5.98 4.83 -5.04
C GLN A 68 -5.05 6.02 -5.32
N ASN A 69 -4.61 6.17 -6.57
CA ASN A 69 -3.69 7.24 -7.00
C ASN A 69 -4.23 8.67 -6.82
N SER A 70 -5.54 8.90 -6.89
CA SER A 70 -6.11 10.21 -6.54
C SER A 70 -6.03 10.49 -5.04
N GLY A 71 -6.25 9.46 -4.22
CA GLY A 71 -6.13 9.49 -2.76
C GLY A 71 -4.70 9.76 -2.28
N LEU A 72 -3.70 9.31 -3.05
CA LEU A 72 -2.30 9.70 -2.82
C LEU A 72 -2.12 11.21 -2.96
N GLY A 73 -2.71 11.81 -3.99
CA GLY A 73 -2.67 13.26 -4.22
C GLY A 73 -3.32 14.06 -3.10
N THR A 74 -4.47 13.60 -2.58
CA THR A 74 -5.16 14.25 -1.47
C THR A 74 -4.43 14.07 -0.13
N SER A 75 -3.66 12.99 0.03
CA SER A 75 -2.94 12.67 1.26
C SER A 75 -1.55 13.30 1.37
N LEU A 76 -1.09 14.03 0.33
CA LEU A 76 0.25 14.62 0.28
C LEU A 76 0.54 15.53 1.48
N ASN A 77 -0.42 16.36 1.88
CA ASN A 77 -0.21 17.26 3.02
C ASN A 77 0.07 16.47 4.31
N THR A 78 -0.70 15.41 4.58
CA THR A 78 -0.48 14.55 5.75
C THR A 78 0.84 13.78 5.63
N LEU A 79 1.12 13.17 4.48
CA LEU A 79 2.37 12.45 4.25
C LEU A 79 3.60 13.35 4.52
N ILE A 80 3.58 14.60 4.04
CA ILE A 80 4.70 15.51 4.19
C ILE A 80 4.75 16.07 5.62
N SER A 81 3.64 16.64 6.11
CA SER A 81 3.61 17.35 7.39
C SER A 81 3.67 16.44 8.62
N LEU A 82 3.32 15.16 8.47
CA LEU A 82 3.35 14.16 9.53
C LEU A 82 4.43 13.10 9.24
N ASN A 83 4.21 12.22 8.26
CA ASN A 83 5.05 11.04 8.09
C ASN A 83 6.50 11.40 7.75
N MET A 84 6.73 12.38 6.87
CA MET A 84 8.08 12.78 6.48
C MET A 84 8.77 13.61 7.57
N ILE A 85 8.12 14.65 8.10
CA ILE A 85 8.73 15.51 9.14
C ILE A 85 9.11 14.71 10.39
N TYR A 86 8.26 13.78 10.80
CA TYR A 86 8.49 12.98 12.00
C TYR A 86 9.16 11.63 11.74
N CYS A 87 9.59 11.34 10.50
CA CYS A 87 10.23 10.08 10.13
C CYS A 87 9.40 8.83 10.51
N GLN A 88 8.09 8.85 10.20
CA GLN A 88 7.13 7.77 10.46
C GLN A 88 6.85 7.02 9.15
N PRO A 89 7.64 6.00 8.79
CA PRO A 89 7.50 5.29 7.53
C PRO A 89 6.21 4.47 7.49
N CYS A 90 5.61 4.40 6.31
CA CYS A 90 4.55 3.45 5.99
C CYS A 90 4.69 2.98 4.54
N ILE A 91 4.29 1.75 4.26
CA ILE A 91 4.22 1.22 2.90
C ILE A 91 2.95 1.77 2.24
N LEU A 92 3.05 2.32 1.04
CA LEU A 92 1.90 2.77 0.27
C LEU A 92 1.59 1.75 -0.83
N ILE A 93 0.44 1.09 -0.73
CA ILE A 93 -0.12 0.20 -1.76
C ILE A 93 -1.16 1.00 -2.53
N VAL A 94 -0.79 1.46 -3.71
CA VAL A 94 -1.58 2.44 -4.46
C VAL A 94 -2.15 1.79 -5.71
N SER A 95 -3.47 1.72 -5.82
CA SER A 95 -4.10 1.33 -7.08
C SER A 95 -4.00 2.47 -8.10
N TRP A 96 -3.60 2.13 -9.32
CA TRP A 96 -3.43 3.12 -10.39
C TRP A 96 -4.64 3.11 -11.33
N ARG A 97 -5.44 4.18 -11.28
CA ARG A 97 -6.61 4.40 -12.15
C ARG A 97 -6.28 5.42 -13.24
N GLY A 98 -6.75 5.16 -14.46
CA GLY A 98 -6.71 6.12 -15.58
C GLY A 98 -5.52 5.99 -16.55
N TYR A 99 -4.75 4.90 -16.52
CA TYR A 99 -3.62 4.70 -17.42
C TYR A 99 -3.75 3.46 -18.30
N GLN A 100 -3.53 3.63 -19.60
CA GLN A 100 -3.45 2.58 -20.62
C GLN A 100 -1.98 2.30 -21.02
N GLY A 101 -1.04 2.26 -20.07
CA GLY A 101 0.37 1.94 -20.33
C GLY A 101 0.98 0.97 -19.31
N ARG A 102 2.31 0.78 -19.35
CA ARG A 102 3.05 -0.30 -18.65
C ARG A 102 2.66 -0.45 -17.17
N THR A 103 2.34 -1.69 -16.83
CA THR A 103 1.87 -2.16 -15.53
C THR A 103 2.85 -3.17 -14.95
N LEU A 104 2.91 -3.27 -13.62
CA LEU A 104 3.62 -4.33 -12.91
C LEU A 104 3.13 -5.68 -13.47
N SER A 105 4.05 -6.46 -14.02
CA SER A 105 3.73 -7.74 -14.64
C SER A 105 4.41 -8.85 -13.88
N GLU A 106 3.86 -10.06 -13.96
CA GLU A 106 4.47 -11.26 -13.35
C GLU A 106 5.93 -11.47 -13.80
N LYS A 107 6.29 -10.97 -14.98
CA LYS A 107 7.65 -11.03 -15.53
C LYS A 107 8.62 -10.00 -14.95
N THR A 108 8.12 -8.90 -14.39
CA THR A 108 8.94 -7.77 -13.91
C THR A 108 8.86 -7.58 -12.40
N ALA A 109 7.96 -8.29 -11.72
CA ALA A 109 7.66 -8.10 -10.30
C ALA A 109 8.90 -8.12 -9.39
N ILE A 110 9.85 -9.01 -9.63
CA ILE A 110 11.08 -9.10 -8.83
C ILE A 110 12.02 -7.91 -9.08
N ASP A 111 12.13 -7.45 -10.33
CA ASP A 111 12.99 -6.33 -10.69
C ASP A 111 12.37 -5.00 -10.23
N ASP A 112 11.04 -4.88 -10.32
CA ASP A 112 10.26 -3.76 -9.80
C ASP A 112 10.35 -3.68 -8.26
N LEU A 113 10.29 -4.83 -7.55
CA LEU A 113 10.50 -4.93 -6.10
C LEU A 113 11.93 -4.56 -5.69
N LYS A 114 12.94 -5.03 -6.44
CA LYS A 114 14.34 -4.69 -6.19
C LYS A 114 14.61 -3.19 -6.38
N TRP A 115 14.09 -2.61 -7.47
CA TRP A 115 14.20 -1.18 -7.70
C TRP A 115 13.50 -0.35 -6.61
N LEU A 116 12.32 -0.81 -6.15
CA LEU A 116 11.58 -0.18 -5.06
C LEU A 116 12.38 -0.21 -3.75
N ALA A 117 12.94 -1.36 -3.40
CA ALA A 117 13.78 -1.53 -2.22
C ALA A 117 15.05 -0.68 -2.30
N GLU A 118 15.73 -0.65 -3.44
CA GLU A 118 16.93 0.18 -3.67
C GLU A 118 16.61 1.68 -3.57
N THR A 119 15.51 2.12 -4.18
CA THR A 119 15.09 3.53 -4.16
C THR A 119 14.70 3.99 -2.75
N PHE A 120 13.97 3.14 -2.01
CA PHE A 120 13.64 3.38 -0.60
C PHE A 120 14.89 3.50 0.26
N MET A 121 15.82 2.55 0.14
CA MET A 121 17.05 2.53 0.94
C MET A 121 17.97 3.72 0.62
N LYS A 122 18.00 4.16 -0.65
CA LYS A 122 18.90 5.22 -1.12
C LYS A 122 18.39 6.63 -0.84
N GLN A 123 17.07 6.85 -0.92
CA GLN A 123 16.50 8.19 -0.79
C GLN A 123 15.76 8.43 0.54
N ARG A 124 15.35 7.38 1.26
CA ARG A 124 14.56 7.47 2.50
C ARG A 124 13.28 8.33 2.34
N ILE A 125 12.66 8.26 1.17
CA ILE A 125 11.38 8.94 0.83
C ILE A 125 10.29 7.86 0.74
N PRO A 126 9.01 8.14 1.09
CA PRO A 126 7.92 7.19 0.90
C PRO A 126 7.85 6.70 -0.55
N VAL A 127 7.77 5.37 -0.74
CA VAL A 127 7.66 4.75 -2.06
C VAL A 127 6.28 4.14 -2.22
N ALA A 128 5.64 4.41 -3.35
CA ALA A 128 4.34 3.85 -3.70
C ALA A 128 4.52 2.64 -4.62
N LEU A 129 4.01 1.49 -4.21
CA LEU A 129 3.84 0.34 -5.10
C LEU A 129 2.55 0.54 -5.90
N LEU A 130 2.67 0.77 -7.20
CA LEU A 130 1.54 0.98 -8.09
C LEU A 130 0.99 -0.35 -8.59
N ILE A 131 -0.17 -0.77 -8.06
CA ILE A 131 -0.87 -1.97 -8.51
C ILE A 131 -1.90 -1.57 -9.57
N THR A 132 -1.95 -2.33 -10.65
CA THR A 132 -2.87 -2.09 -11.77
C THR A 132 -3.84 -3.25 -11.92
N LYS A 133 -4.93 -3.01 -12.65
CA LYS A 133 -6.00 -4.00 -12.81
C LYS A 133 -5.47 -5.27 -13.49
N GLY A 134 -5.71 -6.44 -12.88
CA GLY A 134 -5.31 -7.75 -13.41
C GLY A 134 -3.99 -8.31 -12.87
N VAL A 135 -3.32 -7.62 -11.94
CA VAL A 135 -2.09 -8.12 -11.29
C VAL A 135 -2.40 -9.01 -10.09
N VAL A 136 -3.52 -8.74 -9.40
CA VAL A 136 -4.03 -9.48 -8.24
C VAL A 136 -5.43 -10.03 -8.55
N LYS A 137 -5.65 -11.31 -8.23
CA LYS A 137 -6.89 -12.04 -8.53
C LYS A 137 -7.94 -11.75 -7.46
N GLY A 138 -9.18 -11.48 -7.87
CA GLY A 138 -10.29 -11.10 -6.98
C GLY A 138 -10.98 -9.76 -7.30
N LEU A 139 -10.64 -9.11 -8.41
CA LEU A 139 -11.23 -7.82 -8.80
C LEU A 139 -12.31 -8.02 -9.87
N HIS A 140 -13.53 -8.21 -9.41
CA HIS A 140 -14.75 -8.11 -10.20
C HIS A 140 -15.70 -7.11 -9.53
N PRO A 141 -16.62 -6.50 -10.31
CA PRO A 141 -17.10 -5.13 -10.13
C PRO A 141 -17.80 -4.84 -8.81
#